data_AF-A0A7X3WYD7-F1
#
_entry.id   AF-A0A7X3WYD7-F1
#
_cell.length_a   1.000
_cell.length_b   1.000
_cell.length_c   1.000
_cell.angle_alpha   90.00
_cell.angle_beta   90.00
_cell.angle_gamma   90.00
#
_symmetry.space_group_name_H-M   'P 1'
#
loop_
_entity.id
_entity.type
_entity.pdbx_description
1 polymer ?
#
loop_
_entity_poly.entity_id
_entity_poly.type
_entity_poly.pdbx_seq_one_letter_code
_entity_poly.pdbx_strand_id
1 'polypeptide(L)'
;MPAMRGAVLLLGVVGVPLLAGQLRQRSLDGGEVTATVAAVQAGHGGGAGGPAAALERWLEPLRDLGDRQPFDVAVFPERYLAAPLNDPHGGALTETGRRVASFAAALGTPAVVGALDAELRANGRDTVWYNAAFVQPAGGELSPAYRKNRLVPGLEGTGWMPGGVFGLSGRGYGRGRDPAPLPLGDGTVGAMVCYDSAYGPTARTLVRGGADWLAVVSNDDWLDPERPFRATWAYWQHATHARLRAIENRISVIQVAATGHTFAVSPGGRASALALEAGEEGVVVLTVERRGPVTLYTRMGDLLGVACFVTFVLGVGLATRGQGGVRGRDT
;
A
#
# COMPACT_ATOMS: atom_id res chain seq x y z
N MET A 1 -20.58 37.08 29.15
CA MET A 1 -19.51 36.14 29.59
C MET A 1 -19.61 34.72 29.00
N PRO A 2 -20.80 34.08 28.84
CA PRO A 2 -20.91 32.72 28.28
C PRO A 2 -20.41 32.59 26.84
N ALA A 3 -20.75 33.55 25.98
CA ALA A 3 -20.32 33.59 24.57
C ALA A 3 -18.78 33.68 24.44
N MET A 4 -18.13 34.42 25.33
CA MET A 4 -16.67 34.59 25.33
C MET A 4 -15.94 33.30 25.75
N ARG A 5 -16.51 32.54 26.70
CA ARG A 5 -16.00 31.21 27.09
C ARG A 5 -16.19 30.18 25.96
N GLY A 6 -17.34 30.20 25.29
CA GLY A 6 -17.61 29.34 24.13
C GLY A 6 -16.65 29.59 22.97
N ALA A 7 -16.38 30.86 22.65
CA ALA A 7 -15.43 31.24 21.60
C ALA A 7 -13.98 30.79 21.91
N VAL A 8 -13.51 30.96 23.15
CA VAL A 8 -12.18 30.51 23.57
C VAL A 8 -12.05 28.99 23.51
N LEU A 9 -13.09 28.25 23.93
CA LEU A 9 -13.12 26.79 23.81
C LEU A 9 -13.07 26.33 22.35
N LEU A 10 -13.85 26.95 21.47
CA LEU A 10 -13.88 26.60 20.06
C LEU A 10 -12.54 26.91 19.36
N LEU A 11 -11.91 28.04 19.71
CA LEU A 11 -10.61 28.42 19.18
C LEU A 11 -9.49 27.50 19.68
N GLY A 12 -9.53 27.07 20.95
CA GLY A 12 -8.56 26.12 21.52
C GLY A 12 -8.73 24.69 20.99
N VAL A 13 -9.96 24.21 20.82
CA VAL A 13 -10.26 22.82 20.41
C VAL A 13 -10.19 22.63 18.90
N VAL A 14 -10.56 23.65 18.11
CA VAL A 14 -10.62 23.54 16.65
C VAL A 14 -9.54 24.41 15.99
N GLY A 15 -9.43 25.68 16.39
CA GLY A 15 -8.52 26.64 15.77
C GLY A 15 -7.04 26.25 15.90
N VAL A 16 -6.59 25.95 17.12
CA VAL A 16 -5.19 25.58 17.39
C VAL A 16 -4.79 24.29 16.66
N PRO A 17 -5.55 23.19 16.72
CA PRO A 17 -5.20 21.98 15.96
C PRO A 17 -5.20 22.17 14.45
N LEU A 18 -6.13 22.97 13.89
CA LEU A 18 -6.15 23.25 12.45
C LEU A 18 -4.92 24.05 12.03
N LEU A 19 -4.55 25.11 12.76
CA LEU A 19 -3.38 25.91 12.47
C LEU A 19 -2.10 25.07 12.61
N ALA A 20 -1.97 24.30 13.69
CA ALA A 20 -0.84 23.38 13.88
C ALA A 20 -0.75 22.34 12.76
N GLY A 21 -1.90 21.79 12.32
CA GLY A 21 -1.99 20.87 11.20
C GLY A 21 -1.53 21.47 9.88
N GLN A 22 -1.99 22.70 9.55
CA GLN A 22 -1.59 23.39 8.33
C GLN A 22 -0.09 23.74 8.31
N LEU A 23 0.44 24.27 9.41
CA LEU A 23 1.88 24.55 9.55
C LEU A 23 2.70 23.26 9.40
N ARG A 24 2.23 22.18 10.03
CA ARG A 24 2.90 20.89 9.98
C ARG A 24 2.89 20.30 8.57
N GLN A 25 1.78 20.38 7.85
CA GLN A 25 1.69 19.89 6.47
C GLN A 25 2.65 20.66 5.55
N ARG A 26 2.66 22.01 5.64
CA ARG A 26 3.58 22.85 4.86
C ARG A 26 5.06 22.57 5.16
N SER A 27 5.39 22.15 6.38
CA SER A 27 6.77 21.81 6.74
C SER A 27 7.27 20.47 6.18
N LEU A 28 6.39 19.68 5.55
CA LEU A 28 6.69 18.31 5.12
C LEU A 28 6.47 18.07 3.63
N ASP A 29 5.64 18.88 2.98
CA ASP A 29 5.43 18.80 1.55
C ASP A 29 6.54 19.55 0.80
N GLY A 30 6.99 19.01 -0.34
CA GLY A 30 8.03 19.64 -1.14
C GLY A 30 9.43 19.38 -0.59
N GLY A 31 9.61 18.21 0.05
CA GLY A 31 10.90 17.74 0.51
C GLY A 31 11.86 17.42 -0.65
N GLU A 32 13.11 17.13 -0.28
CA GLU A 32 14.11 16.60 -1.22
C GLU A 32 13.60 15.30 -1.86
N VAL A 33 13.74 15.19 -3.19
CA VAL A 33 13.44 13.95 -3.92
C VAL A 33 14.58 12.97 -3.68
N THR A 34 14.27 11.80 -3.12
CA THR A 34 15.26 10.76 -2.78
C THR A 34 15.24 9.58 -3.72
N ALA A 35 14.16 9.38 -4.47
CA ALA A 35 14.06 8.38 -5.52
C ALA A 35 13.00 8.77 -6.56
N THR A 36 13.09 8.15 -7.72
CA THR A 36 12.18 8.29 -8.85
C THR A 36 11.70 6.90 -9.31
N VAL A 37 10.41 6.78 -9.56
CA VAL A 37 9.72 5.50 -9.78
C VAL A 37 9.02 5.55 -11.13
N ALA A 38 9.39 4.66 -12.05
CA ALA A 38 8.58 4.40 -13.24
C ALA A 38 7.42 3.47 -12.87
N ALA A 39 6.21 4.01 -12.77
CA ALA A 39 5.01 3.25 -12.47
C ALA A 39 4.38 2.71 -13.77
N VAL A 40 4.12 1.41 -13.81
CA VAL A 40 3.49 0.72 -14.95
C VAL A 40 2.03 0.43 -14.63
N GLN A 41 1.10 1.06 -15.34
CA GLN A 41 -0.32 0.75 -15.28
C GLN A 41 -0.70 -0.12 -16.47
N ALA A 42 -0.95 -1.39 -16.19
CA ALA A 42 -1.01 -2.43 -17.22
C ALA A 42 -2.38 -2.61 -17.91
N GLY A 43 -3.43 -1.95 -17.42
CA GLY A 43 -4.79 -2.18 -17.87
C GLY A 43 -5.34 -3.56 -17.50
N HIS A 44 -6.55 -3.86 -18.00
CA HIS A 44 -7.23 -5.12 -17.77
C HIS A 44 -6.46 -6.29 -18.37
N GLY A 45 -6.46 -7.42 -17.66
CA GLY A 45 -5.90 -8.66 -18.19
C GLY A 45 -4.39 -8.61 -18.42
N GLY A 46 -3.64 -7.87 -17.59
CA GLY A 46 -2.18 -7.85 -17.58
C GLY A 46 -1.61 -9.27 -17.68
N GLY A 47 -1.22 -9.67 -18.90
CA GLY A 47 -0.87 -11.06 -19.23
C GLY A 47 -1.75 -11.79 -20.25
N ALA A 48 -2.53 -11.11 -21.10
CA ALA A 48 -3.13 -11.70 -22.31
C ALA A 48 -2.02 -12.17 -23.28
N GLY A 49 -1.45 -13.35 -23.02
CA GLY A 49 -0.25 -13.89 -23.65
C GLY A 49 0.63 -14.77 -22.74
N GLY A 50 0.29 -14.87 -21.45
CA GLY A 50 1.06 -15.61 -20.44
C GLY A 50 2.09 -14.76 -19.69
N PRO A 51 2.70 -15.27 -18.60
CA PRO A 51 3.62 -14.50 -17.75
C PRO A 51 4.85 -13.96 -18.49
N ALA A 52 5.27 -14.62 -19.58
CA ALA A 52 6.45 -14.28 -20.35
C ALA A 52 6.30 -13.02 -21.21
N ALA A 53 5.20 -12.91 -21.97
CA ALA A 53 4.96 -11.77 -22.86
C ALA A 53 4.55 -10.50 -22.11
N ALA A 54 4.14 -10.63 -20.84
CA ALA A 54 3.64 -9.51 -20.05
C ALA A 54 4.71 -8.43 -19.85
N LEU A 55 5.86 -8.78 -19.26
CA LEU A 55 6.92 -7.80 -18.96
C LEU A 55 7.59 -7.24 -20.21
N GLU A 56 7.87 -8.10 -21.19
CA GLU A 56 8.66 -7.74 -22.38
C GLU A 56 8.03 -6.59 -23.18
N ARG A 57 6.70 -6.49 -23.18
CA ARG A 57 5.97 -5.39 -23.85
C ARG A 57 6.31 -4.01 -23.29
N TRP A 58 6.78 -3.94 -22.04
CA TRP A 58 7.10 -2.69 -21.35
C TRP A 58 8.56 -2.29 -21.42
N LEU A 59 9.44 -3.14 -21.97
CA LEU A 59 10.87 -2.85 -21.99
C LEU A 59 11.19 -1.59 -22.79
N GLU A 60 10.70 -1.50 -24.03
CA GLU A 60 10.92 -0.32 -24.88
C GLU A 60 10.21 0.93 -24.35
N PRO A 61 8.92 0.90 -23.96
CA PRO A 61 8.28 2.06 -23.33
C PRO A 61 9.02 2.59 -22.09
N LEU A 62 9.59 1.71 -21.27
CA LEU A 62 10.36 2.12 -20.10
C LEU A 62 11.75 2.66 -20.47
N ARG A 63 12.41 2.14 -21.51
CA ARG A 63 13.66 2.71 -22.04
C ARG A 63 13.43 4.10 -22.61
N ASP A 64 12.43 4.26 -23.46
CA ASP A 64 12.03 5.55 -24.03
C ASP A 64 11.65 6.56 -22.94
N LEU A 65 11.00 6.11 -21.86
CA LEU A 65 10.72 6.93 -20.70
C LEU A 65 12.02 7.32 -19.99
N GLY A 66 12.92 6.37 -19.73
CA GLY A 66 14.19 6.58 -19.03
C GLY A 66 15.14 7.52 -19.76
N ASP A 67 15.18 7.48 -21.09
CA ASP A 67 15.98 8.38 -21.92
C ASP A 67 15.53 9.85 -21.81
N ARG A 68 14.23 10.07 -21.59
CA ARG A 68 13.64 11.41 -21.43
C ARG A 68 13.63 11.86 -19.98
N GLN A 69 13.40 10.92 -19.07
CA GLN A 69 13.24 11.14 -17.65
C GLN A 69 13.78 9.93 -16.88
N PRO A 70 15.05 9.97 -16.44
CA PRO A 70 15.67 8.88 -15.70
C PRO A 70 14.86 8.50 -14.45
N PHE A 71 14.87 7.22 -14.12
CA PHE A 71 14.22 6.69 -12.93
C PHE A 71 15.08 5.63 -12.23
N ASP A 72 14.91 5.49 -10.93
CA ASP A 72 15.72 4.59 -10.08
C ASP A 72 15.14 3.17 -10.00
N VAL A 73 13.83 3.02 -10.19
CA VAL A 73 13.13 1.72 -10.09
C VAL A 73 11.86 1.69 -10.94
N ALA A 74 11.58 0.55 -11.58
CA ALA A 74 10.30 0.27 -12.21
C ALA A 74 9.36 -0.45 -11.23
N VAL A 75 8.08 -0.10 -11.19
CA VAL A 75 7.09 -0.73 -10.31
C VAL A 75 5.92 -1.25 -11.13
N PHE A 76 5.62 -2.53 -10.95
CA PHE A 76 4.53 -3.25 -11.60
C PHE A 76 3.40 -3.56 -10.60
N PRO A 77 2.15 -3.69 -11.07
CA PRO A 77 0.99 -3.86 -10.21
C PRO A 77 0.90 -5.26 -9.57
N GLU A 78 -0.08 -5.43 -8.68
CA GLU A 78 -0.36 -6.70 -8.01
C GLU A 78 -0.70 -7.81 -9.02
N ARG A 79 -0.17 -9.02 -8.78
CA ARG A 79 -0.40 -10.20 -9.61
C ARG A 79 -0.20 -9.94 -11.11
N TYR A 80 0.70 -9.03 -11.45
CA TYR A 80 1.08 -8.79 -12.84
C TYR A 80 1.60 -10.09 -13.49
N LEU A 81 2.28 -10.92 -12.69
CA LEU A 81 2.70 -12.25 -13.08
C LEU A 81 1.89 -13.29 -12.30
N ALA A 82 1.02 -14.03 -13.00
CA ALA A 82 0.22 -15.11 -12.43
C ALA A 82 1.02 -16.43 -12.24
N ALA A 83 2.30 -16.33 -11.86
CA ALA A 83 3.19 -17.46 -11.67
C ALA A 83 4.21 -17.17 -10.55
N PRO A 84 4.71 -18.20 -9.84
CA PRO A 84 5.69 -18.03 -8.79
C PRO A 84 7.07 -17.67 -9.38
N LEU A 85 7.83 -16.80 -8.70
CA LEU A 85 9.18 -16.45 -9.12
C LEU A 85 10.24 -17.43 -8.58
N ASN A 86 10.00 -17.98 -7.39
CA ASN A 86 10.83 -19.01 -6.78
C ASN A 86 10.15 -20.38 -6.84
N ASP A 87 10.96 -21.42 -7.03
CA ASP A 87 10.49 -22.81 -6.99
C ASP A 87 10.14 -23.19 -5.55
N PRO A 88 8.88 -23.60 -5.27
CA PRO A 88 8.45 -24.02 -3.95
C PRO A 88 9.18 -25.27 -3.41
N HIS A 89 9.91 -26.01 -4.25
CA HIS A 89 10.61 -27.24 -3.91
C HIS A 89 12.13 -27.10 -3.75
N GLY A 90 12.73 -25.94 -4.05
CA GLY A 90 14.19 -25.85 -4.10
C GLY A 90 14.81 -24.46 -4.17
N GLY A 91 14.04 -23.38 -4.01
CA GLY A 91 14.57 -22.02 -3.88
C GLY A 91 15.22 -21.43 -5.14
N ALA A 92 15.41 -22.21 -6.20
CA ALA A 92 15.85 -21.72 -7.50
C ALA A 92 14.76 -20.87 -8.17
N LEU A 93 15.17 -19.93 -9.03
CA LEU A 93 14.21 -19.18 -9.84
C LEU A 93 13.46 -20.11 -10.80
N THR A 94 12.16 -19.91 -10.90
CA THR A 94 11.33 -20.52 -11.96
C THR A 94 11.67 -19.90 -13.32
N GLU A 95 11.06 -20.39 -14.40
CA GLU A 95 11.17 -19.70 -15.70
C GLU A 95 10.71 -18.24 -15.60
N THR A 96 9.58 -17.98 -14.91
CA THR A 96 9.08 -16.62 -14.69
C THR A 96 10.09 -15.80 -13.89
N GLY A 97 10.67 -16.34 -12.82
CA GLY A 97 11.72 -15.67 -12.05
C GLY A 97 12.93 -15.29 -12.90
N ARG A 98 13.43 -16.21 -13.74
CA ARG A 98 14.55 -15.94 -14.65
C ARG A 98 14.22 -14.86 -15.69
N ARG A 99 12.98 -14.80 -16.16
CA ARG A 99 12.54 -13.73 -17.07
C ARG A 99 12.47 -12.37 -16.39
N VAL A 100 11.97 -12.31 -15.15
CA VAL A 100 12.00 -11.07 -14.34
C VAL A 100 13.45 -10.59 -14.16
N ALA A 101 14.37 -11.49 -13.83
CA ALA A 101 15.80 -11.18 -13.72
C ALA A 101 16.39 -10.67 -15.04
N SER A 102 16.08 -11.34 -16.15
CA SER A 102 16.55 -10.93 -17.48
C SER A 102 15.98 -9.57 -17.90
N PHE A 103 14.71 -9.31 -17.57
CA PHE A 103 14.04 -8.04 -17.83
C PHE A 103 14.70 -6.89 -17.05
N ALA A 104 14.90 -7.04 -15.74
CA ALA A 104 15.55 -6.02 -14.92
C ALA A 104 16.99 -5.75 -15.39
N ALA A 105 17.72 -6.80 -15.78
CA ALA A 105 19.06 -6.66 -16.35
C ALA A 105 19.06 -5.92 -17.69
N ALA A 106 18.10 -6.23 -18.57
CA ALA A 106 17.95 -5.55 -19.86
C ALA A 106 17.52 -4.09 -19.72
N LEU A 107 16.68 -3.78 -18.73
CA LEU A 107 16.24 -2.42 -18.42
C LEU A 107 17.37 -1.61 -17.75
N GLY A 108 18.28 -2.27 -17.04
CA GLY A 108 19.37 -1.63 -16.30
C GLY A 108 18.94 -1.00 -14.98
N THR A 109 17.68 -1.16 -14.57
CA THR A 109 17.13 -0.66 -13.30
C THR A 109 16.40 -1.77 -12.55
N PRO A 110 16.38 -1.75 -11.20
CA PRO A 110 15.58 -2.67 -10.41
C PRO A 110 14.09 -2.60 -10.74
N ALA A 111 13.38 -3.71 -10.50
CA ALA A 111 11.94 -3.81 -10.68
C ALA A 111 11.25 -4.31 -9.40
N VAL A 112 10.23 -3.61 -8.92
CA VAL A 112 9.23 -4.13 -7.97
C VAL A 112 8.14 -4.83 -8.76
N VAL A 113 7.94 -6.12 -8.52
CA VAL A 113 6.97 -6.93 -9.28
C VAL A 113 5.97 -7.63 -8.38
N GLY A 114 4.68 -7.50 -8.71
CA GLY A 114 3.62 -8.30 -8.13
C GLY A 114 3.54 -9.66 -8.82
N ALA A 115 3.70 -10.74 -8.05
CA ALA A 115 3.69 -12.11 -8.56
C ALA A 115 3.08 -13.08 -7.54
N LEU A 116 3.00 -14.35 -7.89
CA LEU A 116 2.71 -15.39 -6.89
C LEU A 116 3.99 -15.74 -6.13
N ASP A 117 3.81 -16.22 -4.91
CA ASP A 117 4.82 -16.97 -4.19
C ASP A 117 4.21 -18.31 -3.73
N ALA A 118 5.05 -19.30 -3.48
CA ALA A 118 4.62 -20.64 -3.16
C ALA A 118 5.52 -21.30 -2.12
N GLU A 119 4.92 -22.03 -1.19
CA GLU A 119 5.65 -22.80 -0.18
C GLU A 119 5.05 -24.20 -0.04
N LEU A 120 5.90 -25.22 -0.04
CA LEU A 120 5.49 -26.59 0.26
C LEU A 120 5.20 -26.71 1.75
N ARG A 121 4.02 -27.22 2.10
CA ARG A 121 3.67 -27.51 3.50
C ARG A 121 4.58 -28.59 4.07
N ALA A 122 4.64 -28.64 5.39
CA ALA A 122 5.38 -29.65 6.15
C ALA A 122 5.00 -31.11 5.81
N ASN A 123 3.83 -31.36 5.19
CA ASN A 123 3.44 -32.68 4.72
C ASN A 123 4.12 -33.10 3.40
N GLY A 124 4.90 -32.22 2.77
CA GLY A 124 5.65 -32.47 1.54
C GLY A 124 4.79 -32.65 0.29
N ARG A 125 3.47 -32.43 0.38
CA ARG A 125 2.50 -32.73 -0.70
C ARG A 125 1.64 -31.54 -1.11
N ASP A 126 1.31 -30.68 -0.14
CA ASP A 126 0.45 -29.53 -0.40
C ASP A 126 1.28 -28.26 -0.59
N THR A 127 0.92 -27.45 -1.57
CA THR A 127 1.51 -26.11 -1.76
C THR A 127 0.56 -25.04 -1.25
N VAL A 128 1.08 -24.11 -0.44
CA VAL A 128 0.39 -22.86 -0.09
C VAL A 128 0.84 -21.78 -1.06
N TRP A 129 -0.13 -21.12 -1.67
CA TRP A 129 0.10 -20.03 -2.60
C TRP A 129 -0.15 -18.69 -1.92
N TYR A 130 0.70 -17.72 -2.22
CA TYR A 130 0.61 -16.36 -1.68
C TYR A 130 0.53 -15.37 -2.83
N ASN A 131 -0.24 -14.31 -2.61
CA ASN A 131 -0.15 -13.10 -3.40
C ASN A 131 1.00 -12.26 -2.85
N ALA A 132 1.98 -11.92 -3.67
CA ALA A 132 3.26 -11.40 -3.20
C ALA A 132 3.80 -10.27 -4.07
N ALA A 133 4.76 -9.54 -3.50
CA ALA A 133 5.59 -8.57 -4.19
C ALA A 133 7.06 -8.88 -3.94
N PHE A 134 7.90 -8.61 -4.93
CA PHE A 134 9.34 -8.84 -4.90
C PHE A 134 10.08 -7.63 -5.44
N VAL A 135 11.34 -7.47 -5.04
CA VAL A 135 12.31 -6.62 -5.73
C VAL A 135 13.26 -7.53 -6.49
N GLN A 136 13.35 -7.33 -7.80
CA GLN A 136 14.41 -7.87 -8.63
C GLN A 136 15.40 -6.74 -8.94
N PRO A 137 16.62 -6.77 -8.37
CA PRO A 137 17.70 -5.87 -8.78
C PRO A 137 18.03 -6.02 -10.27
N ALA A 138 18.52 -4.95 -10.91
CA ALA A 138 19.01 -4.99 -12.29
C ALA A 138 20.12 -6.04 -12.48
N GLY A 139 20.96 -6.21 -11.46
CA GLY A 139 21.86 -7.33 -11.32
C GLY A 139 21.86 -7.82 -9.87
N GLY A 140 21.92 -9.14 -9.68
CA GLY A 140 21.91 -9.77 -8.37
C GLY A 140 20.71 -10.70 -8.17
N GLU A 141 20.51 -11.11 -6.92
CA GLU A 141 19.51 -12.10 -6.53
C GLU A 141 18.15 -11.45 -6.25
N LEU A 142 17.08 -12.18 -6.54
CA LEU A 142 15.71 -11.80 -6.20
C LEU A 142 15.58 -11.60 -4.68
N SER A 143 14.87 -10.56 -4.26
CA SER A 143 14.63 -10.33 -2.84
C SER A 143 13.78 -11.44 -2.22
N PRO A 144 13.75 -11.54 -0.87
CA PRO A 144 12.65 -12.22 -0.20
C PRO A 144 11.29 -11.69 -0.65
N ALA A 145 10.25 -12.52 -0.57
CA ALA A 145 8.89 -12.12 -0.90
C ALA A 145 8.27 -11.30 0.23
N TYR A 146 7.66 -10.16 -0.11
CA TYR A 146 6.56 -9.63 0.71
C TYR A 146 5.32 -10.44 0.37
N ARG A 147 4.77 -11.20 1.32
CA ARG A 147 3.51 -11.94 1.16
C ARG A 147 2.36 -11.12 1.74
N LYS A 148 1.27 -10.97 0.99
CA LYS A 148 0.06 -10.22 1.38
C LYS A 148 -0.38 -10.61 2.80
N ASN A 149 -0.42 -9.63 3.70
CA ASN A 149 -0.67 -9.87 5.13
C ASN A 149 -2.17 -9.98 5.41
N ARG A 150 -2.96 -9.11 4.78
CA ARG A 150 -4.40 -8.96 4.97
C ARG A 150 -5.14 -9.33 3.70
N LEU A 151 -5.61 -10.57 3.67
CA LEU A 151 -6.48 -11.07 2.60
C LEU A 151 -7.83 -10.34 2.63
N VAL A 152 -8.36 -10.03 1.44
CA VAL A 152 -9.68 -9.44 1.30
C VAL A 152 -10.73 -10.42 1.88
N PRO A 153 -11.52 -10.01 2.89
CA PRO A 153 -12.48 -10.88 3.55
C PRO A 153 -13.48 -11.52 2.58
N GLY A 154 -13.63 -12.85 2.63
CA GLY A 154 -14.58 -13.61 1.79
C GLY A 154 -14.19 -13.76 0.31
N LEU A 155 -13.11 -13.10 -0.12
CA LEU A 155 -12.76 -12.93 -1.53
C LEU A 155 -11.45 -13.63 -1.91
N GLU A 156 -10.46 -13.61 -1.01
CA GLU A 156 -9.13 -14.18 -1.25
C GLU A 156 -8.78 -15.37 -0.35
N GLY A 157 -9.53 -15.57 0.73
CA GLY A 157 -9.35 -16.68 1.66
C GLY A 157 -10.45 -17.74 1.54
N THR A 158 -10.27 -18.88 2.23
CA THR A 158 -11.30 -19.91 2.41
C THR A 158 -12.32 -19.47 3.47
N GLY A 159 -13.02 -18.35 3.22
CA GLY A 159 -14.05 -17.84 4.12
C GLY A 159 -15.37 -18.62 4.04
N TRP A 160 -16.38 -18.12 4.75
CA TRP A 160 -17.78 -18.57 4.76
C TRP A 160 -18.50 -18.57 3.40
N MET A 161 -17.94 -17.91 2.38
CA MET A 161 -18.43 -17.99 1.00
C MET A 161 -17.62 -19.05 0.22
N PRO A 162 -18.27 -20.04 -0.43
CA PRO A 162 -17.58 -21.04 -1.23
C PRO A 162 -16.83 -20.40 -2.41
N GLY A 163 -15.54 -20.73 -2.55
CA GLY A 163 -14.77 -20.47 -3.78
C GLY A 163 -14.36 -19.01 -3.99
N GLY A 164 -13.55 -18.46 -3.07
CA GLY A 164 -13.00 -17.09 -3.13
C GLY A 164 -12.81 -16.57 -4.55
N VAL A 165 -13.63 -15.59 -4.92
CA VAL A 165 -13.80 -15.07 -6.30
C VAL A 165 -12.49 -14.53 -6.89
N PHE A 166 -11.52 -14.17 -6.03
CA PHE A 166 -10.20 -13.67 -6.42
C PHE A 166 -9.04 -14.63 -6.06
N GLY A 167 -9.36 -15.79 -5.48
CA GLY A 167 -8.41 -16.86 -5.20
C GLY A 167 -7.98 -17.63 -6.45
N LEU A 168 -7.01 -18.54 -6.29
CA LEU A 168 -6.58 -19.46 -7.35
C LEU A 168 -7.61 -20.57 -7.53
N SER A 169 -8.49 -20.44 -8.52
CA SER A 169 -9.42 -21.50 -8.95
C SER A 169 -10.21 -22.15 -7.79
N GLY A 170 -10.74 -21.32 -6.88
CA GLY A 170 -11.51 -21.79 -5.72
C GLY A 170 -10.69 -22.18 -4.48
N ARG A 171 -9.35 -22.05 -4.51
CA ARG A 171 -8.46 -22.15 -3.34
C ARG A 171 -8.05 -20.75 -2.86
N GLY A 172 -8.12 -20.54 -1.54
CA GLY A 172 -7.69 -19.28 -0.93
C GLY A 172 -6.17 -19.16 -0.83
N TYR A 173 -5.66 -17.93 -0.81
CA TYR A 173 -4.24 -17.64 -0.56
C TYR A 173 -3.87 -17.88 0.91
N GLY A 174 -2.59 -18.17 1.14
CA GLY A 174 -1.98 -18.07 2.45
C GLY A 174 -1.85 -16.61 2.90
N ARG A 175 -1.74 -16.42 4.22
CA ARG A 175 -1.46 -15.12 4.84
C ARG A 175 0.03 -14.97 5.07
N GLY A 176 0.61 -13.89 4.56
CA GLY A 176 1.97 -13.49 4.92
C GLY A 176 2.06 -13.18 6.41
N ARG A 177 3.13 -13.66 7.04
CA ARG A 177 3.48 -13.36 8.43
C ARG A 177 4.71 -12.46 8.40
N ASP A 178 4.79 -11.55 9.38
CA ASP A 178 5.97 -10.70 9.60
C ASP A 178 6.34 -9.81 8.39
N PRO A 179 5.49 -8.84 8.01
CA PRO A 179 5.76 -7.96 6.89
C PRO A 179 7.04 -7.15 7.13
N ALA A 180 8.00 -7.23 6.21
CA ALA A 180 9.27 -6.53 6.24
C ALA A 180 9.50 -5.75 4.94
N PRO A 181 10.18 -4.59 4.98
CA PRO A 181 10.55 -3.89 3.76
C PRO A 181 11.57 -4.69 2.94
N LEU A 182 11.50 -4.51 1.62
CA LEU A 182 12.34 -5.21 0.65
C LEU A 182 13.58 -4.36 0.34
N PRO A 183 14.77 -4.98 0.23
CA PRO A 183 15.98 -4.27 -0.17
C PRO A 183 15.86 -3.76 -1.61
N LEU A 184 16.29 -2.52 -1.85
CA LEU A 184 16.26 -1.85 -3.14
C LEU A 184 17.49 -0.94 -3.28
N GLY A 185 18.56 -1.47 -3.87
CA GLY A 185 19.85 -0.77 -3.93
C GLY A 185 20.38 -0.46 -2.54
N ASP A 186 20.71 0.80 -2.28
CA ASP A 186 21.18 1.29 -0.97
C ASP A 186 20.03 1.61 0.02
N GLY A 187 18.77 1.47 -0.43
CA GLY A 187 17.57 1.75 0.37
C GLY A 187 16.63 0.55 0.48
N THR A 188 15.42 0.83 0.97
CA THR A 188 14.38 -0.18 1.14
C THR A 188 12.98 0.33 0.78
N VAL A 189 12.17 -0.55 0.20
CA VAL A 189 10.77 -0.28 -0.15
C VAL A 189 9.83 -1.13 0.69
N GLY A 190 8.86 -0.51 1.35
CA GLY A 190 7.78 -1.22 2.01
C GLY A 190 6.65 -1.54 1.03
N ALA A 191 6.63 -2.75 0.48
CA ALA A 191 5.55 -3.19 -0.40
C ALA A 191 4.28 -3.51 0.39
N MET A 192 3.13 -3.03 -0.10
CA MET A 192 1.80 -3.35 0.38
C MET A 192 0.98 -3.83 -0.81
N VAL A 193 0.41 -5.03 -0.70
CA VAL A 193 -0.36 -5.61 -1.79
C VAL A 193 -1.82 -5.24 -1.64
N CYS A 194 -2.32 -4.40 -2.55
CA CYS A 194 -3.72 -4.00 -2.71
C CYS A 194 -4.37 -3.58 -1.39
N TYR A 195 -5.22 -4.42 -0.82
CA TYR A 195 -6.02 -4.14 0.36
C TYR A 195 -5.20 -4.01 1.65
N ASP A 196 -3.92 -4.41 1.65
CA ASP A 196 -3.00 -4.16 2.76
C ASP A 196 -2.89 -2.67 3.10
N SER A 197 -3.07 -1.77 2.11
CA SER A 197 -3.04 -0.32 2.32
C SER A 197 -4.14 0.19 3.25
N ALA A 198 -5.26 -0.53 3.37
CA ALA A 198 -6.35 -0.19 4.29
C ALA A 198 -5.99 -0.43 5.77
N TYR A 199 -4.90 -1.16 6.04
CA TYR A 199 -4.49 -1.53 7.40
C TYR A 199 -3.25 -0.78 7.85
N GLY A 200 -3.44 0.23 8.69
CA GLY A 200 -2.35 0.98 9.31
C GLY A 200 -1.28 0.18 10.04
N PRO A 201 -1.63 -0.90 10.77
CA PRO A 201 -0.61 -1.76 11.36
C PRO A 201 0.38 -2.35 10.34
N THR A 202 -0.05 -2.64 9.10
CA THR A 202 0.82 -3.16 8.04
C THR A 202 1.83 -2.09 7.62
N ALA A 203 1.35 -0.91 7.22
CA ALA A 203 2.21 0.22 6.85
C ALA A 203 3.18 0.60 7.98
N ARG A 204 2.68 0.68 9.22
CA ARG A 204 3.49 0.98 10.40
C ARG A 204 4.59 -0.05 10.63
N THR A 205 4.30 -1.33 10.43
CA THR A 205 5.31 -2.39 10.60
C THR A 205 6.42 -2.27 9.57
N LEU A 206 6.07 -2.01 8.30
CA LEU A 206 7.05 -1.77 7.23
C LEU A 206 7.93 -0.55 7.52
N VAL A 207 7.33 0.57 7.94
CA VAL A 207 8.05 1.81 8.27
C VAL A 207 8.98 1.60 9.48
N ARG A 208 8.54 0.87 10.50
CA ARG A 208 9.39 0.51 11.64
C ARG A 208 10.50 -0.47 11.26
N GLY A 209 10.27 -1.29 10.24
CA GLY A 209 11.25 -2.19 9.65
C GLY A 209 12.33 -1.47 8.84
N GLY A 210 12.20 -0.16 8.63
CA GLY A 210 13.22 0.64 7.96
C GLY A 210 12.83 1.18 6.59
N ALA A 211 11.60 0.97 6.11
CA ALA A 211 11.17 1.45 4.80
C ALA A 211 11.47 2.94 4.59
N ASP A 212 12.06 3.26 3.44
CA ASP A 212 12.33 4.64 3.02
C ASP A 212 11.11 5.26 2.33
N TRP A 213 10.35 4.42 1.61
CA TRP A 213 9.06 4.74 1.02
C TRP A 213 8.17 3.48 0.94
N LEU A 214 6.88 3.66 0.67
CA LEU A 214 5.93 2.56 0.53
C LEU A 214 5.42 2.44 -0.90
N ALA A 215 5.35 1.22 -1.42
CA ALA A 215 4.70 0.90 -2.69
C ALA A 215 3.38 0.20 -2.43
N VAL A 216 2.27 0.74 -2.91
CA VAL A 216 0.98 0.03 -2.98
C VAL A 216 0.87 -0.54 -4.39
N VAL A 217 1.08 -1.85 -4.53
CA VAL A 217 0.85 -2.55 -5.80
C VAL A 217 -0.56 -3.11 -5.78
N SER A 218 -1.42 -2.71 -6.72
CA SER A 218 -2.83 -3.09 -6.72
C SER A 218 -3.32 -3.61 -8.06
N ASN A 219 -4.31 -4.50 -8.02
CA ASN A 219 -5.13 -4.86 -9.16
C ASN A 219 -6.58 -4.60 -8.76
N ASP A 220 -7.12 -3.51 -9.29
CA ASP A 220 -8.46 -3.03 -8.94
C ASP A 220 -9.51 -3.47 -9.97
N ASP A 221 -9.22 -4.47 -10.84
CA ASP A 221 -10.14 -5.03 -11.84
C ASP A 221 -11.46 -5.50 -11.22
N TRP A 222 -11.45 -5.82 -9.93
CA TRP A 222 -12.63 -6.26 -9.19
C TRP A 222 -13.63 -5.13 -8.90
N LEU A 223 -13.21 -3.88 -9.07
CA LEU A 223 -14.01 -2.65 -8.97
C LEU A 223 -14.43 -2.12 -10.35
N ASP A 224 -14.07 -2.83 -11.43
CA ASP A 224 -14.38 -2.47 -12.81
C ASP A 224 -15.89 -2.22 -13.00
N PRO A 225 -16.29 -1.07 -13.59
CA PRO A 225 -17.68 -0.75 -13.89
C PRO A 225 -18.44 -1.80 -14.72
N GLU A 226 -17.73 -2.58 -15.54
CA GLU A 226 -18.31 -3.68 -16.36
C GLU A 226 -18.51 -4.98 -15.56
N ARG A 227 -17.98 -5.03 -14.34
CA ARG A 227 -18.13 -6.16 -13.41
C ARG A 227 -19.26 -5.90 -12.41
N PRO A 228 -19.81 -6.95 -11.76
CA PRO A 228 -21.04 -6.86 -10.96
C PRO A 228 -20.98 -5.90 -9.76
N PHE A 229 -19.81 -5.34 -9.43
CA PHE A 229 -19.60 -4.43 -8.30
C PHE A 229 -19.26 -3.02 -8.80
N ARG A 230 -20.30 -2.31 -9.28
CA ARG A 230 -20.23 -0.93 -9.78
C ARG A 230 -19.87 0.05 -8.65
N ALA A 231 -18.62 0.50 -8.57
CA ALA A 231 -18.26 1.57 -7.64
C ALA A 231 -17.07 2.40 -8.11
N THR A 232 -17.29 3.39 -8.99
CA THR A 232 -16.28 4.41 -9.31
C THR A 232 -15.71 5.08 -8.06
N TRP A 233 -16.50 5.18 -6.98
CA TRP A 233 -16.07 5.71 -5.68
C TRP A 233 -15.13 4.78 -4.91
N ALA A 234 -15.14 3.47 -5.17
CA ALA A 234 -14.30 2.51 -4.47
C ALA A 234 -12.83 2.66 -4.86
N TYR A 235 -12.51 3.02 -6.12
CA TYR A 235 -11.15 3.39 -6.52
C TYR A 235 -10.63 4.57 -5.69
N TRP A 236 -11.46 5.59 -5.49
CA TRP A 236 -11.13 6.75 -4.65
C TRP A 236 -11.01 6.39 -3.17
N GLN A 237 -11.85 5.49 -2.67
CA GLN A 237 -11.73 5.01 -1.29
C GLN A 237 -10.41 4.25 -1.09
N HIS A 238 -10.03 3.39 -2.03
CA HIS A 238 -8.77 2.65 -1.95
C HIS A 238 -7.56 3.59 -2.03
N ALA A 239 -7.55 4.54 -2.97
CA ALA A 239 -6.55 5.59 -3.07
C ALA A 239 -6.43 6.42 -1.77
N THR A 240 -7.55 6.68 -1.08
CA THR A 240 -7.56 7.40 0.19
C THR A 240 -6.81 6.64 1.29
N HIS A 241 -6.85 5.31 1.30
CA HIS A 241 -6.09 4.52 2.27
C HIS A 241 -4.58 4.71 2.12
N ALA A 242 -4.06 4.72 0.89
CA ALA A 242 -2.66 5.01 0.61
C ALA A 242 -2.26 6.40 1.14
N ARG A 243 -3.11 7.41 0.92
CA ARG A 243 -2.90 8.76 1.44
C ARG A 243 -2.84 8.81 2.97
N LEU A 244 -3.72 8.06 3.65
CA LEU A 244 -3.67 7.97 5.11
C LEU A 244 -2.36 7.34 5.60
N ARG A 245 -1.86 6.30 4.93
CA ARG A 245 -0.59 5.66 5.30
C ARG A 245 0.58 6.65 5.24
N ALA A 246 0.58 7.52 4.22
CA ALA A 246 1.58 8.58 4.06
C ALA A 246 1.55 9.55 5.26
N ILE A 247 0.37 10.08 5.59
CA ILE A 247 0.17 11.07 6.68
C ILE A 247 0.54 10.49 8.04
N GLU A 248 0.09 9.25 8.31
CA GLU A 248 0.30 8.59 9.59
C GLU A 248 1.77 8.33 9.89
N ASN A 249 2.58 8.06 8.86
CA ASN A 249 3.97 7.66 9.01
C ASN A 249 4.98 8.73 8.54
N ARG A 250 4.49 9.84 7.96
CA ARG A 250 5.30 10.86 7.26
C ARG A 250 6.26 10.22 6.28
N ILE A 251 5.72 9.43 5.37
CA ILE A 251 6.50 8.71 4.37
C ILE A 251 5.83 8.87 3.01
N SER A 252 6.64 8.91 1.95
CA SER A 252 6.09 8.87 0.59
C SER A 252 5.43 7.51 0.31
N VAL A 253 4.29 7.56 -0.36
CA VAL A 253 3.56 6.37 -0.81
C VAL A 253 3.31 6.48 -2.31
N ILE A 254 3.74 5.48 -3.06
CA ILE A 254 3.49 5.37 -4.50
C ILE A 254 2.48 4.26 -4.71
N GLN A 255 1.31 4.59 -5.25
CA GLN A 255 0.31 3.60 -5.63
C GLN A 255 0.43 3.32 -7.13
N VAL A 256 0.62 2.05 -7.48
CA VAL A 256 0.68 1.54 -8.85
C VAL A 256 -0.40 0.49 -9.01
N ALA A 257 -1.46 0.85 -9.74
CA ALA A 257 -2.60 -0.02 -9.96
C ALA A 257 -2.55 -0.62 -11.38
N ALA A 258 -3.11 -1.81 -11.58
CA ALA A 258 -3.30 -2.37 -12.91
C ALA A 258 -4.36 -1.58 -13.68
N THR A 259 -5.50 -1.31 -13.04
CA THR A 259 -6.69 -0.67 -13.63
C THR A 259 -7.29 0.43 -12.76
N GLY A 260 -6.82 0.59 -11.53
CA GLY A 260 -7.20 1.68 -10.64
C GLY A 260 -6.37 2.94 -10.87
N HIS A 261 -6.33 3.80 -9.86
CA HIS A 261 -5.56 5.05 -9.92
C HIS A 261 -4.07 4.82 -9.59
N THR A 262 -3.19 5.38 -10.43
CA THR A 262 -1.74 5.44 -10.18
C THR A 262 -1.32 6.87 -9.85
N PHE A 263 -0.68 7.06 -8.70
CA PHE A 263 -0.31 8.38 -8.18
C PHE A 263 0.73 8.29 -7.05
N ALA A 264 1.33 9.44 -6.73
CA ALA A 264 2.25 9.60 -5.61
C ALA A 264 1.62 10.41 -4.48
N VAL A 265 1.97 10.12 -3.24
CA VAL A 265 1.62 10.90 -2.06
C VAL A 265 2.89 11.27 -1.32
N SER A 266 3.05 12.56 -1.04
CA SER A 266 4.13 13.10 -0.20
C SER A 266 3.94 12.76 1.28
N PRO A 267 5.01 12.86 2.10
CA PRO A 267 4.96 12.64 3.56
C PRO A 267 3.93 13.50 4.31
N GLY A 268 3.61 14.70 3.83
CA GLY A 268 2.58 15.56 4.43
C GLY A 268 1.15 15.19 3.99
N GLY A 269 0.99 14.25 3.06
CA GLY A 269 -0.30 13.79 2.56
C GLY A 269 -0.84 14.58 1.38
N ARG A 270 -0.02 15.43 0.74
CA ARG A 270 -0.37 16.01 -0.56
C ARG A 270 -0.18 14.93 -1.62
N ALA A 271 -1.30 14.50 -2.21
CA ALA A 271 -1.28 13.65 -3.39
C ALA A 271 -0.86 14.49 -4.60
N SER A 272 -0.11 13.89 -5.52
CA SER A 272 0.00 14.42 -6.87
C SER A 272 -1.38 14.47 -7.52
N ALA A 273 -1.51 15.19 -8.63
CA ALA A 273 -2.59 14.85 -9.56
C ALA A 273 -2.51 13.35 -9.88
N LEU A 274 -3.65 12.74 -10.22
CA LEU A 274 -3.64 11.39 -10.76
C LEU A 274 -2.69 11.38 -11.95
N ALA A 275 -1.69 10.50 -11.90
CA ALA A 275 -0.69 10.42 -12.95
C ALA A 275 -1.21 9.53 -14.09
N LEU A 276 -1.95 8.48 -13.72
CA LEU A 276 -2.80 7.71 -14.62
C LEU A 276 -4.14 7.46 -13.93
N GLU A 277 -5.23 7.70 -14.65
CA GLU A 277 -6.60 7.48 -14.16
C GLU A 277 -7.01 6.01 -14.26
N ALA A 278 -8.09 5.64 -13.57
CA ALA A 278 -8.58 4.26 -13.63
C ALA A 278 -8.99 3.90 -15.07
N GLY A 279 -8.55 2.74 -15.54
CA GLY A 279 -8.78 2.25 -16.90
C GLY A 279 -7.77 2.75 -17.96
N GLU A 280 -6.88 3.69 -17.62
CA GLU A 280 -5.79 4.06 -18.52
C GLU A 280 -4.71 2.97 -18.58
N GLU A 281 -3.91 2.96 -19.63
CA GLU A 281 -2.73 2.09 -19.76
C GLU A 281 -1.53 2.95 -20.12
N GLY A 282 -0.41 2.76 -19.42
CA GLY A 282 0.80 3.54 -19.67
C GLY A 282 1.88 3.42 -18.62
N VAL A 283 2.94 4.20 -18.83
CA VAL A 283 4.07 4.34 -17.91
C VAL A 283 4.29 5.81 -17.57
N VAL A 284 4.59 6.09 -16.31
CA VAL A 284 4.82 7.46 -15.82
C VAL A 284 5.88 7.49 -14.72
N VAL A 285 6.71 8.54 -14.69
CA VAL A 285 7.67 8.74 -13.59
C VAL A 285 7.02 9.50 -12.45
N LEU A 286 7.11 8.93 -11.25
CA LEU A 286 6.67 9.49 -9.99
C LEU A 286 7.87 9.77 -9.09
N THR A 287 7.73 10.73 -8.18
CA THR A 287 8.80 11.12 -7.26
C THR A 287 8.51 10.66 -5.84
N VAL A 288 9.58 10.23 -5.17
CA VAL A 288 9.59 9.88 -3.75
C VAL A 288 10.29 10.99 -3.00
N GLU A 289 9.56 11.65 -2.10
CA GLU A 289 10.11 12.70 -1.23
C GLU A 289 10.70 12.07 0.04
N ARG A 290 11.76 12.69 0.57
CA ARG A 290 12.41 12.30 1.81
C ARG A 290 11.38 12.15 2.93
N ARG A 291 11.40 11.00 3.61
CA ARG A 291 10.51 10.76 4.76
C ARG A 291 10.71 11.81 5.86
N GLY A 292 9.62 12.16 6.52
CA GLY A 292 9.59 13.06 7.65
C GLY A 292 10.01 12.39 8.96
N PRO A 293 9.96 13.14 10.08
CA PRO A 293 10.26 12.62 11.41
C PRO A 293 9.20 11.60 11.87
N VAL A 294 9.66 10.61 12.64
CA VAL A 294 8.83 9.53 13.20
C VAL A 294 7.64 10.10 13.98
N THR A 295 6.42 9.67 13.63
CA THR A 295 5.19 10.13 14.29
C THR A 295 4.89 9.39 15.59
N LEU A 296 3.99 9.94 16.39
CA LEU A 296 3.41 9.22 17.53
C LEU A 296 2.71 7.92 17.10
N TYR A 297 2.05 7.93 15.94
CA TYR A 297 1.42 6.73 15.39
C TYR A 297 2.47 5.65 15.04
N THR A 298 3.55 6.00 14.35
CA THR A 298 4.63 5.04 14.06
C THR A 298 5.24 4.47 15.35
N ARG A 299 5.35 5.28 16.41
CA ARG A 299 5.85 4.83 17.72
C ARG A 299 4.86 3.93 18.45
N MET A 300 3.62 4.38 18.63
CA MET A 300 2.66 3.83 19.59
C MET A 300 1.50 3.06 18.96
N GLY A 301 1.30 3.20 17.64
CA GLY A 301 0.14 2.65 16.93
C GLY A 301 -1.16 3.27 17.45
N ASP A 302 -2.19 2.43 17.56
CA ASP A 302 -3.54 2.85 17.94
C ASP A 302 -3.69 3.14 19.44
N LEU A 303 -2.65 2.96 20.26
CA LEU A 303 -2.69 3.17 21.71
C LEU A 303 -3.22 4.57 22.09
N LEU A 304 -2.81 5.61 21.35
CA LEU A 304 -3.29 6.97 21.60
C LEU A 304 -4.80 7.07 21.34
N GLY A 305 -5.28 6.49 20.23
CA GLY A 305 -6.70 6.47 19.89
C GLY A 305 -7.52 5.71 20.94
N VAL A 306 -7.04 4.56 21.39
CA VAL A 306 -7.67 3.76 22.46
C VAL A 306 -7.72 4.55 23.76
N ALA A 307 -6.63 5.21 24.16
CA ALA A 307 -6.60 6.05 25.37
C ALA A 307 -7.62 7.20 25.28
N CYS A 308 -7.68 7.91 24.15
CA CYS A 308 -8.67 8.95 23.93
C CYS A 308 -10.10 8.41 24.01
N PHE A 309 -10.38 7.27 23.39
CA PHE A 309 -11.71 6.65 23.45
C PHE A 309 -12.10 6.25 24.88
N VAL A 310 -11.20 5.60 25.63
CA VAL A 310 -11.44 5.22 27.02
C VAL A 310 -11.70 6.44 27.90
N THR A 311 -10.86 7.48 27.80
CA THR A 311 -11.04 8.72 28.59
C THR A 311 -12.36 9.43 28.24
N PHE A 312 -12.76 9.43 26.97
CA PHE A 312 -14.05 9.97 26.55
C PHE A 312 -15.22 9.21 27.18
N VAL A 313 -15.23 7.87 27.10
CA VAL A 313 -16.28 7.04 27.70
C VAL A 313 -16.37 7.23 29.21
N LEU A 314 -15.22 7.28 29.90
CA LEU A 314 -15.17 7.55 31.34
C LEU A 314 -15.70 8.94 31.68
N GLY A 315 -15.33 9.97 30.91
CA GLY A 315 -15.81 11.34 31.10
C GLY A 315 -17.33 11.45 30.93
N VAL A 316 -17.90 10.83 29.89
CA VAL A 316 -19.36 10.77 29.68
C VAL A 316 -20.04 10.01 30.83
N GLY A 317 -19.46 8.89 31.29
CA GLY A 317 -20.00 8.12 32.40
C GLY A 317 -20.02 8.89 33.73
N LEU A 318 -19.00 9.71 34.00
CA LEU A 318 -18.94 10.55 35.19
C LEU A 318 -19.94 11.72 35.10
N ALA A 319 -20.08 12.34 33.93
CA ALA A 319 -21.00 13.46 33.72
C ALA A 319 -22.49 13.05 33.89
N THR A 320 -22.85 11.86 33.41
CA THR A 320 -24.24 11.35 33.52
C THR A 320 -24.60 10.94 34.96
N ARG A 321 -23.64 10.43 35.74
CA ARG A 321 -23.83 10.16 37.18
C ARG A 321 -24.01 11.43 38.01
N GLY A 322 -23.30 12.52 37.66
CA GLY A 322 -23.44 13.81 38.33
C GLY A 322 -24.81 14.46 38.15
N GLN A 323 -25.51 14.21 37.02
CA GLN A 323 -26.83 14.75 36.76
C GLN A 323 -27.97 13.97 37.46
N GLY A 324 -27.75 12.69 37.78
CA GLY A 324 -28.72 11.88 38.54
C GLY A 324 -28.82 12.27 40.02
N GLY A 325 -27.74 12.80 40.61
CA GLY A 325 -27.70 13.21 42.03
C GLY A 325 -28.32 14.58 42.34
N VAL A 326 -28.59 15.41 41.32
CA VAL A 326 -29.15 16.77 41.51
C VAL A 326 -30.69 16.76 41.48
N ARG A 327 -31.32 15.72 40.91
CA ARG A 327 -32.79 15.61 40.81
C ARG A 327 -33.49 15.05 42.05
N GLY A 328 -32.76 14.66 43.10
CA GLY A 328 -33.31 13.99 44.29
C GLY A 328 -33.27 14.79 45.60
N ARG A 329 -33.08 16.12 45.56
CA ARG A 329 -32.95 16.95 46.77
C ARG A 329 -34.06 17.98 47.02
N ASP A 330 -35.10 17.99 46.18
CA ASP A 330 -36.28 18.85 46.38
C ASP A 330 -37.53 17.99 46.64
N THR A 331 -37.60 17.38 47.84
CA THR A 331 -38.86 16.91 48.47
C THR A 331 -38.74 17.01 49.97
#